data_AF-A0AAP5UTB3-F1
#
_entry.id   AF-A0AAP5UTB3-F1
#
_cell.length_a   1.000
_cell.length_b   1.000
_cell.length_c   1.000
_cell.angle_alpha   90.00
_cell.angle_beta   90.00
_cell.angle_gamma   90.00
#
_symmetry.space_group_name_H-M   'P 1'
#
loop_
_entity.id
_entity.type
_entity.pdbx_description
1 polymer ?
#
loop_
_entity_poly.entity_id
_entity_poly.type
_entity_poly.pdbx_seq_one_letter_code
_entity_poly.pdbx_strand_id
1 'polypeptide(L)'
;MSRYPSNSRAHNGLVSRSTRHRGSSLIEVMLAVALLAVTTLGLIAGQLWIAREARAMAMREHAAWIADAVAEAMREPAAGDAAIRQWSALAAALLPHGEASVRESGGVSAARVTWAALRNLPRADDVIDKPESCGGADVPAGSSCVALAFAK
;
A
#
# COMPACT_ATOMS: atom_id res chain seq x y z
N MET A 1 -56.35 -30.59 73.94
CA MET A 1 -55.12 -31.34 73.66
C MET A 1 -55.48 -32.67 73.00
N SER A 2 -55.25 -32.84 71.71
CA SER A 2 -55.26 -34.15 71.04
C SER A 2 -54.31 -34.12 69.83
N ARG A 3 -53.62 -35.24 69.60
CA ARG A 3 -52.39 -35.39 68.81
C ARG A 3 -52.63 -36.28 67.57
N TYR A 4 -52.08 -35.84 66.42
CA TYR A 4 -51.58 -36.61 65.25
C TYR A 4 -52.54 -37.35 64.29
N PRO A 5 -52.12 -37.70 63.05
CA PRO A 5 -51.36 -36.93 62.04
C PRO A 5 -52.03 -36.93 60.65
N SER A 6 -51.63 -36.02 59.75
CA SER A 6 -51.97 -36.10 58.32
C SER A 6 -50.72 -35.88 57.47
N ASN A 7 -50.22 -36.98 56.93
CA ASN A 7 -49.20 -37.07 55.90
C ASN A 7 -49.83 -36.77 54.52
N SER A 8 -49.27 -35.87 53.71
CA SER A 8 -49.21 -35.96 52.23
C SER A 8 -48.75 -34.67 51.54
N ARG A 9 -47.92 -34.87 50.50
CA ARG A 9 -47.49 -33.97 49.40
C ARG A 9 -46.24 -33.12 49.70
N ALA A 10 -45.21 -33.08 48.86
CA ALA A 10 -45.11 -33.46 47.46
C ALA A 10 -43.69 -33.95 47.14
N HIS A 11 -43.60 -35.16 46.58
CA HIS A 11 -42.56 -35.45 45.60
C HIS A 11 -42.83 -34.54 44.40
N ASN A 12 -41.97 -33.56 44.16
CA ASN A 12 -41.83 -32.98 42.84
C ASN A 12 -40.34 -32.81 42.54
N GLY A 13 -39.86 -33.78 41.77
CA GLY A 13 -38.85 -33.61 40.74
C GLY A 13 -37.58 -32.90 41.13
N LEU A 14 -36.50 -33.68 41.28
CA LEU A 14 -35.20 -33.23 40.83
C LEU A 14 -35.34 -32.69 39.39
N VAL A 15 -35.42 -31.37 39.24
CA VAL A 15 -35.09 -30.74 37.96
C VAL A 15 -33.58 -30.74 37.91
N SER A 16 -33.05 -31.77 37.27
CA SER A 16 -31.69 -31.81 36.72
C SER A 16 -31.50 -30.55 35.86
N ARG A 17 -30.89 -29.51 36.43
CA ARG A 17 -30.64 -28.26 35.71
C ARG A 17 -29.26 -28.31 35.05
N SER A 18 -29.30 -28.86 33.84
CA SER A 18 -28.47 -28.51 32.68
C SER A 18 -26.96 -28.38 32.88
N THR A 19 -26.23 -29.46 32.62
CA THR A 19 -24.83 -29.42 32.20
C THR A 19 -24.65 -28.99 30.73
N ARG A 20 -25.73 -28.64 30.00
CA ARG A 20 -25.70 -28.32 28.56
C ARG A 20 -25.17 -26.92 28.22
N HIS A 21 -25.03 -26.01 29.18
CA HIS A 21 -24.54 -24.64 28.91
C HIS A 21 -23.01 -24.52 28.84
N ARG A 22 -22.25 -25.44 29.45
CA ARG A 22 -20.77 -25.37 29.45
C ARG A 22 -20.16 -25.62 28.07
N GLY A 23 -20.73 -26.55 27.29
CA GLY A 23 -20.28 -26.82 25.92
C GLY A 23 -20.69 -25.73 24.92
N SER A 24 -21.89 -25.17 25.08
CA SER A 24 -22.37 -24.04 24.26
C SER A 24 -21.52 -22.79 24.48
N SER A 25 -21.15 -22.48 25.73
CA SER A 25 -20.29 -21.33 26.05
C SER A 25 -18.86 -21.49 25.52
N LEU A 26 -18.28 -22.69 25.55
CA LEU A 26 -16.93 -22.91 25.01
C LEU A 26 -16.91 -22.84 23.48
N ILE A 27 -17.91 -23.41 22.80
CA ILE A 27 -18.04 -23.30 21.34
C ILE A 27 -18.29 -21.85 20.93
N GLU A 28 -19.11 -21.11 21.67
CA GLU A 28 -19.39 -19.69 21.42
C GLU A 28 -18.13 -18.84 21.58
N VAL A 29 -17.34 -19.06 22.64
CA VAL A 29 -16.06 -18.37 22.83
C VAL A 29 -15.06 -18.74 21.74
N MET A 30 -14.93 -20.03 21.39
CA MET A 30 -14.03 -20.46 20.31
C MET A 30 -14.44 -19.87 18.97
N LEU A 31 -15.75 -19.79 18.67
CA LEU A 31 -16.26 -19.15 17.47
C LEU A 31 -15.99 -17.65 17.48
N ALA A 32 -16.24 -16.97 18.60
CA ALA A 32 -15.96 -15.55 18.75
C ALA A 32 -14.47 -15.26 18.56
N VAL A 33 -13.59 -16.06 19.16
CA VAL A 33 -12.13 -15.96 18.99
C VAL A 33 -11.74 -16.21 17.53
N ALA A 34 -12.32 -17.21 16.87
CA ALA A 34 -12.06 -17.49 15.46
C ALA A 34 -12.49 -16.33 14.55
N LEU A 35 -13.69 -15.77 14.76
CA LEU A 35 -14.19 -14.62 14.00
C LEU A 35 -13.34 -13.38 14.23
N LEU A 36 -12.93 -13.12 15.48
CA LEU A 36 -12.01 -12.03 15.79
C LEU A 36 -10.67 -12.24 15.09
N ALA A 37 -10.10 -13.44 15.11
CA ALA A 37 -8.84 -13.75 14.44
C ALA A 37 -8.93 -13.54 12.92
N VAL A 38 -10.00 -14.01 12.27
CA VAL A 38 -10.21 -13.81 10.83
C VAL A 38 -10.38 -12.32 10.51
N THR A 39 -11.12 -11.59 11.34
CA THR A 39 -11.34 -10.15 11.16
C THR A 39 -10.04 -9.37 11.30
N THR A 40 -9.23 -9.65 12.33
CA THR A 40 -7.95 -8.97 12.53
C THR A 40 -6.98 -9.26 11.39
N LEU A 41 -6.91 -10.50 10.91
CA LEU A 41 -6.12 -10.86 9.73
C LEU A 41 -6.58 -10.10 8.48
N GLY A 42 -7.90 -10.01 8.25
CA GLY A 42 -8.47 -9.24 7.15
C GLY A 42 -8.11 -7.76 7.21
N LEU A 43 -8.16 -7.16 8.41
CA LEU A 43 -7.75 -5.77 8.62
C LEU A 43 -6.26 -5.57 8.35
N ILE A 44 -5.39 -6.44 8.86
CA ILE A 44 -3.94 -6.35 8.63
C ILE A 44 -3.62 -6.46 7.14
N ALA A 45 -4.26 -7.39 6.43
CA ALA A 45 -4.09 -7.53 4.98
C ALA A 45 -4.54 -6.26 4.24
N GLY A 46 -5.69 -5.68 4.61
CA GLY A 46 -6.18 -4.43 4.05
C GLY A 46 -5.24 -3.25 4.31
N GLN A 47 -4.75 -3.10 5.54
CA GLN A 47 -3.79 -2.05 5.90
C GLN A 47 -2.47 -2.21 5.13
N LEU A 48 -1.98 -3.44 4.97
CA LEU A 48 -0.78 -3.71 4.21
C LEU A 48 -0.94 -3.33 2.73
N TRP A 49 -2.10 -3.63 2.13
CA TRP A 49 -2.42 -3.23 0.77
C TRP A 49 -2.44 -1.71 0.61
N ILE A 50 -3.22 -1.00 1.44
CA ILE A 50 -3.33 0.47 1.40
C ILE A 50 -1.95 1.11 1.62
N ALA A 51 -1.16 0.62 2.57
CA ALA A 51 0.17 1.14 2.84
C ALA A 51 1.16 0.88 1.68
N ARG A 52 0.97 -0.16 0.87
CA ARG A 52 1.77 -0.38 -0.35
C ARG A 52 1.39 0.62 -1.43
N GLU A 53 0.09 0.84 -1.61
CA GLU A 53 -0.41 1.78 -2.62
C GLU A 53 -0.03 3.22 -2.29
N ALA A 54 -0.17 3.64 -1.02
CA ALA A 54 0.23 4.97 -0.57
C ALA A 54 1.73 5.23 -0.79
N ARG A 55 2.58 4.22 -0.59
CA ARG A 55 4.03 4.35 -0.89
C ARG A 55 4.28 4.53 -2.39
N ALA A 56 3.55 3.83 -3.25
CA ALA A 56 3.68 3.99 -4.69
C ALA A 56 3.24 5.40 -5.15
N MET A 57 2.18 5.95 -4.57
CA MET A 57 1.72 7.32 -4.84
C MET A 57 2.74 8.37 -4.38
N ALA A 58 3.25 8.25 -3.15
CA ALA A 58 4.26 9.18 -2.62
C ALA A 58 5.54 9.22 -3.49
N MET A 59 5.97 8.07 -4.03
CA MET A 59 7.10 8.04 -4.98
C MET A 59 6.83 8.82 -6.26
N ARG A 60 5.61 8.73 -6.81
CA ARG A 60 5.23 9.51 -8.00
C ARG A 60 5.17 11.01 -7.71
N GLU A 61 4.66 11.38 -6.54
CA GLU A 61 4.63 12.77 -6.09
C GLU A 61 6.05 13.35 -5.95
N HIS A 62 6.96 12.63 -5.31
CA HIS A 62 8.36 13.04 -5.21
C HIS A 62 9.02 13.16 -6.60
N ALA A 63 8.77 12.21 -7.50
CA ALA A 63 9.31 12.26 -8.86
C ALA A 63 8.77 13.47 -9.65
N ALA A 64 7.49 13.80 -9.52
CA ALA A 64 6.88 14.96 -10.17
C ALA A 64 7.46 16.28 -9.63
N TRP A 65 7.64 16.38 -8.31
CA TRP A 65 8.26 17.55 -7.69
C TRP A 65 9.72 17.73 -8.12
N ILE A 66 10.50 16.65 -8.21
CA ILE A 66 11.89 16.73 -8.72
C ILE A 66 11.90 17.13 -10.20
N ALA A 67 11.00 16.60 -11.02
CA ALA A 67 10.92 16.96 -12.44
C ALA A 67 10.61 18.45 -12.64
N ASP A 68 9.71 19.01 -11.83
CA ASP A 68 9.40 20.44 -11.82
C ASP A 68 10.60 21.28 -11.38
N ALA A 69 11.29 20.89 -10.30
CA ALA A 69 12.48 21.58 -9.83
C ALA A 69 13.65 21.55 -10.83
N VAL A 70 13.81 20.44 -11.56
CA VAL A 70 14.76 20.32 -12.67
C VAL A 70 14.37 21.26 -13.81
N ALA A 71 13.09 21.27 -14.22
CA ALA A 71 12.62 22.16 -15.28
C ALA A 71 12.87 23.64 -14.92
N GLU A 72 12.61 24.03 -13.67
CA GLU A 72 12.86 25.39 -13.20
C GLU A 72 14.36 25.72 -13.17
N ALA A 73 15.21 24.79 -12.69
CA ALA A 73 16.65 24.98 -12.71
C ALA A 73 17.24 25.12 -14.12
N MET A 74 16.59 24.52 -15.13
CA MET A 74 17.05 24.58 -16.53
C MET A 74 16.73 25.91 -17.24
N ARG A 75 15.89 26.76 -16.62
CA ARG A 75 15.63 28.13 -17.08
C ARG A 75 16.82 29.06 -16.87
N GLU A 76 17.71 28.75 -15.92
CA GLU A 76 18.99 29.45 -15.73
C GLU A 76 20.14 28.63 -16.35
N PRO A 77 20.63 28.97 -17.55
CA PRO A 77 21.54 28.08 -18.30
C PRO A 77 22.91 27.88 -17.66
N ALA A 78 23.37 28.83 -16.84
CA ALA A 78 24.71 28.84 -16.28
C ALA A 78 24.96 27.73 -15.22
N ALA A 79 23.90 27.16 -14.64
CA ALA A 79 23.99 26.17 -13.57
C ALA A 79 23.41 24.79 -13.94
N GLY A 80 22.90 24.62 -15.17
CA GLY A 80 22.09 23.45 -15.57
C GLY A 80 22.72 22.10 -15.23
N ASP A 81 23.96 21.86 -15.62
CA ASP A 81 24.62 20.56 -15.38
C ASP A 81 24.87 20.27 -13.90
N ALA A 82 25.22 21.30 -13.12
CA ALA A 82 25.42 21.14 -11.68
C ALA A 82 24.10 20.91 -10.96
N ALA A 83 23.04 21.61 -11.38
CA ALA A 83 21.68 21.42 -10.90
C ALA A 83 21.15 20.02 -11.22
N ILE A 84 21.34 19.52 -12.45
CA ILE A 84 20.92 18.16 -12.82
C ILE A 84 21.60 17.11 -11.92
N ARG A 85 22.91 17.24 -11.64
CA ARG A 85 23.62 16.33 -10.73
C ARG A 85 23.11 16.41 -9.29
N GLN A 86 22.77 17.60 -8.82
CA GLN A 86 22.20 17.78 -7.49
C GLN A 86 20.81 17.13 -7.38
N TRP A 87 19.96 17.36 -8.37
CA TRP A 87 18.62 16.77 -8.41
C TRP A 87 18.64 15.27 -8.66
N SER A 88 19.62 14.75 -9.41
CA SER A 88 19.80 13.31 -9.58
C SER A 88 20.28 12.63 -8.30
N ALA A 89 21.15 13.29 -7.52
CA ALA A 89 21.52 12.81 -6.18
C ALA A 89 20.31 12.79 -5.22
N LEU A 90 19.43 13.80 -5.29
CA LEU A 90 18.20 13.83 -4.50
C LEU A 90 17.21 12.73 -4.94
N ALA A 91 17.08 12.51 -6.25
CA ALA A 91 16.27 11.42 -6.81
C ALA A 91 16.78 10.06 -6.31
N ALA A 92 18.10 9.83 -6.31
CA ALA A 92 18.69 8.61 -5.78
C ALA A 92 18.47 8.42 -4.27
N ALA A 93 18.31 9.50 -3.52
CA ALA A 93 18.03 9.46 -2.08
C ALA A 93 16.54 9.21 -1.77
N LEU A 94 15.61 9.73 -2.59
CA LEU A 94 14.17 9.66 -2.35
C LEU A 94 13.48 8.50 -3.08
N LEU A 95 14.07 8.02 -4.18
CA LEU A 95 13.49 7.01 -5.05
C LEU A 95 14.45 5.81 -5.20
N PRO A 96 13.94 4.58 -5.27
CA PRO A 96 14.76 3.40 -5.49
C PRO A 96 15.48 3.49 -6.85
N HIS A 97 16.80 3.61 -6.85
CA HIS A 97 17.60 3.82 -8.08
C HIS A 97 17.09 5.02 -8.90
N GLY A 98 16.71 6.10 -8.21
CA GLY A 98 16.23 7.32 -8.83
C GLY A 98 17.30 8.05 -9.62
N GLU A 99 16.94 8.55 -10.79
CA GLU A 99 17.81 9.39 -11.63
C GLU A 99 16.99 10.53 -12.23
N ALA A 100 17.56 11.74 -12.24
CA ALA A 100 17.01 12.91 -12.90
C ALA A 100 17.83 13.23 -14.15
N SER A 101 17.16 13.53 -15.26
CA SER A 101 17.78 13.83 -16.56
C SER A 101 16.94 14.86 -17.31
N VAL A 102 17.55 15.54 -18.27
CA VAL A 102 16.85 16.44 -19.20
C VAL A 102 17.10 15.95 -20.62
N ARG A 103 16.06 15.92 -21.43
CA ARG A 103 16.18 15.59 -22.85
C ARG A 103 15.47 16.61 -23.71
N GLU A 104 16.10 16.99 -24.80
CA GLU A 104 15.51 17.86 -25.80
C GLU A 104 14.99 17.03 -26.97
N SER A 105 13.77 17.30 -27.41
CA SER A 105 13.15 16.64 -28.56
C SER A 105 12.24 17.62 -29.29
N GLY A 106 12.49 17.84 -30.59
CA GLY A 106 11.62 18.66 -31.43
C GLY A 106 11.45 20.11 -30.97
N GLY A 107 12.48 20.70 -30.35
CA GLY A 107 12.46 22.09 -29.85
C GLY A 107 11.76 22.27 -28.50
N VAL A 108 11.35 21.18 -27.84
CA VAL A 108 10.82 21.18 -26.47
C VAL A 108 11.77 20.38 -25.57
N SER A 109 12.06 20.92 -24.39
CA SER A 109 12.86 20.21 -23.38
C SER A 109 11.94 19.43 -22.45
N ALA A 110 12.38 18.28 -21.95
CA ALA A 110 11.65 17.45 -21.01
C ALA A 110 12.54 17.12 -19.81
N ALA A 111 12.11 17.52 -18.62
CA ALA A 111 12.72 17.11 -17.35
C ALA A 111 12.13 15.76 -16.98
N ARG A 112 13.00 14.76 -16.77
CA ARG A 112 12.63 13.37 -16.60
C ARG A 112 13.22 12.81 -15.32
N VAL A 113 12.38 12.12 -14.56
CA VAL A 113 12.80 11.37 -13.37
C VAL A 113 12.37 9.91 -13.54
N THR A 114 13.35 9.01 -13.47
CA THR A 114 13.15 7.56 -13.57
C THR A 114 13.54 6.87 -12.28
N TRP A 115 12.85 5.80 -11.90
CA TRP A 115 13.18 4.99 -10.72
C TRP A 115 12.76 3.54 -10.90
N ALA A 116 13.35 2.62 -10.15
CA ALA A 116 12.97 1.20 -10.20
C ALA A 116 11.56 0.98 -9.68
N ALA A 117 10.72 0.29 -10.46
CA ALA A 117 9.37 -0.06 -10.03
C ALA A 117 9.41 -1.13 -8.93
N LEU A 118 8.62 -0.95 -7.87
CA LEU A 118 8.42 -1.97 -6.85
C LEU A 118 7.65 -3.15 -7.47
N ARG A 119 8.30 -4.33 -7.55
CA ARG A 119 7.78 -5.59 -8.15
C ARG A 119 6.57 -6.22 -7.43
N ASN A 120 5.78 -5.44 -6.69
CA ASN A 120 4.78 -5.96 -5.76
C ASN A 120 3.39 -6.24 -6.36
N LEU A 121 3.21 -6.12 -7.68
CA LEU A 121 2.02 -6.61 -8.39
C LEU A 121 2.41 -7.71 -9.38
N PRO A 122 1.53 -8.72 -9.60
CA PRO A 122 1.68 -9.62 -10.74
C PRO A 122 1.79 -8.78 -12.00
N ARG A 123 2.86 -9.02 -12.76
CA ARG A 123 3.07 -8.41 -14.07
C ARG A 123 1.84 -8.76 -14.92
N ALA A 124 1.03 -7.77 -15.26
CA ALA A 124 -0.11 -8.00 -16.15
C ALA A 124 0.35 -8.28 -17.58
N ASP A 125 1.59 -7.95 -17.95
CA ASP A 125 2.12 -8.18 -19.28
C ASP A 125 3.58 -8.63 -19.20
N ASP A 126 3.79 -9.94 -19.41
CA ASP A 126 4.97 -10.46 -20.13
C ASP A 126 4.66 -10.38 -21.64
N VAL A 127 4.28 -9.19 -22.10
CA VAL A 127 4.33 -8.86 -23.53
C VAL A 127 5.74 -8.32 -23.77
N ILE A 128 6.32 -8.66 -24.92
CA ILE A 128 7.60 -8.12 -25.38
C ILE A 128 7.36 -6.63 -25.64
N ASP A 129 7.37 -5.84 -24.57
CA ASP A 129 6.90 -4.46 -24.62
C ASP A 129 8.02 -3.55 -25.09
N LYS A 130 7.71 -2.89 -26.21
CA LYS A 130 8.36 -1.65 -26.65
C LYS A 130 8.62 -0.79 -25.40
N PRO A 131 9.85 -0.28 -25.18
CA PRO A 131 10.12 0.57 -24.03
C PRO A 131 9.10 1.70 -23.99
N GLU A 132 8.44 1.87 -22.85
CA GLU A 132 7.51 2.98 -22.67
C GLU A 132 8.30 4.27 -22.87
N SER A 133 7.89 5.06 -23.88
CA SER A 133 8.57 6.32 -24.17
C SER A 133 8.13 7.35 -23.14
N CYS A 134 9.06 7.77 -22.28
CA CYS A 134 8.81 8.79 -21.28
C CYS A 134 9.60 10.04 -21.64
N GLY A 135 8.89 11.14 -21.95
CA GLY A 135 9.53 12.37 -22.41
C GLY A 135 10.36 12.18 -23.69
N GLY A 136 9.93 11.25 -24.56
CA GLY A 136 10.57 10.91 -25.83
C GLY A 136 11.72 9.91 -25.74
N ALA A 137 12.19 9.53 -24.54
CA ALA A 137 13.28 8.59 -24.34
C ALA A 137 12.78 7.20 -23.95
N ASP A 138 13.52 6.18 -24.39
CA ASP A 138 13.30 4.82 -23.94
C ASP A 138 13.65 4.70 -22.46
N VAL A 139 12.74 4.08 -21.71
CA VAL A 139 12.89 3.82 -20.28
C VAL A 139 13.14 2.32 -20.08
N PRO A 140 14.12 1.92 -19.24
CA PRO A 140 14.39 0.51 -19.00
C PRO A 140 13.15 -0.24 -18.50
N ALA A 141 12.97 -1.48 -18.96
CA ALA A 141 11.87 -2.31 -18.50
C ALA A 141 11.91 -2.50 -16.97
N GLY A 142 10.76 -2.34 -16.31
CA GLY A 142 10.68 -2.43 -14.85
C GLY A 142 11.12 -1.16 -14.10
N SER A 143 11.24 -0.03 -14.80
CA SER A 143 11.33 1.29 -14.17
C SER A 143 10.06 2.10 -14.42
N SER A 144 9.73 2.93 -13.43
CA SER A 144 8.67 3.93 -13.51
C SER A 144 9.27 5.27 -13.91
N CYS A 145 8.46 6.14 -14.53
CA CYS A 145 8.93 7.42 -15.03
C CYS A 145 7.89 8.53 -14.89
N VAL A 146 8.38 9.75 -14.64
CA VAL A 146 7.65 11.00 -14.80
C VAL A 146 8.46 11.91 -15.71
N ALA A 147 7.79 12.54 -16.68
CA ALA A 147 8.39 13.55 -17.54
C ALA A 147 7.53 14.81 -17.58
N LEU A 148 8.17 15.96 -17.42
CA LEU A 148 7.56 17.28 -17.54
C LEU A 148 8.18 18.00 -18.72
N ALA A 149 7.36 18.34 -19.72
CA ALA A 149 7.79 19.16 -20.85
C ALA A 149 7.86 20.64 -20.45
N PHE A 150 8.90 21.34 -20.90
CA PHE A 150 9.11 22.76 -20.65
C PHE A 150 9.79 23.46 -21.84
N ALA A 151 9.53 24.76 -21.96
CA ALA A 151 10.26 25.64 -22.86
C ALA A 151 11.45 26.25 -22.11
N LYS A 152 12.57 26.41 -22.81
CA LYS A 152 13.78 27.03 -22.27
C LYS A 152 13.78 28.53 -22.51
#